data_AF-A0A239R677-F1
#
_entry.id   AF-A0A239R677-F1
#
_cell.length_a   1.000
_cell.length_b   1.000
_cell.length_c   1.000
_cell.angle_alpha   90.00
_cell.angle_beta   90.00
_cell.angle_gamma   90.00
#
_symmetry.space_group_name_H-M   'P 1'
#
loop_
_entity.id
_entity.type
_entity.pdbx_description
1 polymer ?
#
loop_
_entity_poly.entity_id
_entity_poly.type
_entity_poly.pdbx_seq_one_letter_code
_entity_poly.pdbx_strand_id
1 'polypeptide(L)'
;MNEKTRKFINVMYKILGIAPIIAAAVFTILFMFVLKDRTEERILHSATTFLLWMFATIFYIMIIAFFKNKKKMLFSVIGMFTSVALAVVMTPLDRYVNLCFIRSHIAAYTAVVLLAAVYIFVLRWRKPFES
;
A
#
# COMPACT_ATOMS: atom_id res chain seq x y z
N MET A 1 25.61 0.67 5.83
CA MET A 1 24.46 0.11 6.57
C MET A 1 24.95 -1.14 7.27
N ASN A 2 24.61 -1.38 8.53
CA ASN A 2 25.06 -2.58 9.23
C ASN A 2 24.33 -3.84 8.70
N GLU A 3 24.86 -5.02 8.98
CA GLU A 3 24.33 -6.28 8.48
C GLU A 3 22.95 -6.62 9.08
N LYS A 4 22.73 -6.32 10.36
CA LYS A 4 21.45 -6.53 11.05
C LYS A 4 20.30 -5.76 10.38
N THR A 5 20.50 -4.48 10.08
CA THR A 5 19.52 -3.63 9.39
C THR A 5 19.28 -4.13 7.97
N ARG A 6 20.33 -4.57 7.24
CA ARG A 6 20.16 -5.15 5.90
C ARG A 6 19.29 -6.41 5.93
N LYS A 7 19.56 -7.33 6.88
CA LYS A 7 18.78 -8.56 7.06
C LYS A 7 17.32 -8.25 7.41
N PHE A 8 17.09 -7.31 8.32
CA PHE A 8 15.75 -6.84 8.68
C PHE A 8 14.97 -6.30 7.47
N ILE A 9 15.57 -5.38 6.71
CA ILE A 9 14.98 -4.80 5.49
C ILE A 9 14.62 -5.89 4.49
N ASN A 10 15.51 -6.87 4.28
CA ASN A 10 15.27 -7.97 3.36
C ASN A 10 14.12 -8.88 3.78
N VAL A 11 13.95 -9.14 5.07
CA VAL A 11 12.80 -9.88 5.60
C VAL A 11 11.51 -9.09 5.39
N MET A 12 11.51 -7.79 5.74
CA MET A 12 10.34 -6.92 5.57
C MET A 12 9.86 -6.86 4.12
N TYR A 13 10.78 -6.72 3.16
CA TYR A 13 10.39 -6.74 1.75
C TYR A 13 9.91 -8.11 1.26
N LYS A 14 10.39 -9.24 1.83
CA LYS A 14 9.83 -10.57 1.53
C LYS A 14 8.39 -10.67 2.02
N ILE A 15 8.11 -10.20 3.24
CA ILE A 15 6.76 -10.15 3.80
C ILE A 15 5.86 -9.27 2.93
N LEU A 16 6.33 -8.08 2.56
CA LEU A 16 5.60 -7.18 1.66
C LEU A 16 5.25 -7.85 0.33
N GLY A 17 6.14 -8.65 -0.26
CA GLY A 17 5.85 -9.35 -1.50
C GLY A 17 4.77 -10.44 -1.37
N ILE A 18 4.65 -11.07 -0.20
CA ILE A 18 3.69 -12.16 0.06
C ILE A 18 2.34 -11.62 0.57
N ALA A 19 2.35 -10.48 1.28
CA ALA A 19 1.16 -9.90 1.90
C ALA A 19 -0.04 -9.72 0.95
N PRO A 20 0.12 -9.29 -0.32
CA PRO A 20 -1.00 -9.20 -1.26
C PRO A 20 -1.70 -10.53 -1.52
N ILE A 21 -0.95 -11.64 -1.53
CA ILE A 21 -1.50 -12.99 -1.75
C ILE A 21 -2.36 -13.40 -0.54
N ILE A 22 -1.84 -13.18 0.66
CA ILE A 22 -2.57 -13.47 1.91
C ILE A 22 -3.82 -12.60 2.00
N ALA A 23 -3.70 -11.30 1.72
CA ALA A 23 -4.81 -10.37 1.74
C ALA A 23 -5.89 -10.75 0.71
N ALA A 24 -5.51 -11.16 -0.50
CA ALA A 24 -6.45 -11.63 -1.51
C ALA A 24 -7.24 -12.87 -1.04
N ALA A 25 -6.59 -13.84 -0.40
CA ALA A 25 -7.27 -15.00 0.16
C ALA A 25 -8.28 -14.62 1.26
N VAL A 26 -7.87 -13.77 2.20
CA VAL A 26 -8.74 -13.29 3.29
C VAL A 26 -9.91 -12.48 2.76
N PHE A 27 -9.68 -11.52 1.86
CA PHE A 27 -10.73 -10.70 1.27
C PHE A 27 -11.70 -11.51 0.43
N THR A 28 -11.23 -12.53 -0.30
CA THR A 28 -12.12 -13.43 -1.07
C THR A 28 -13.12 -14.12 -0.14
N ILE A 29 -12.65 -14.66 0.98
CA ILE A 29 -13.54 -15.30 1.98
C ILE A 29 -14.52 -14.27 2.55
N LEU A 30 -14.06 -13.09 2.93
CA LEU A 30 -14.91 -12.03 3.50
C LEU A 30 -16.00 -11.56 2.52
N PHE A 31 -15.66 -11.38 1.25
CA PHE A 31 -16.65 -10.94 0.23
C PHE A 31 -17.63 -12.05 -0.16
N MET A 32 -17.21 -13.31 -0.13
CA MET A 32 -18.07 -14.43 -0.48
C MET A 32 -19.11 -14.73 0.61
N PHE A 33 -18.73 -14.59 1.89
CA PHE A 33 -19.56 -15.08 3.01
C PHE A 33 -20.15 -13.98 3.90
N VAL A 34 -19.51 -12.80 4.01
CA VAL A 34 -19.87 -11.78 5.01
C VAL A 34 -20.38 -10.49 4.37
N LEU A 35 -19.75 -10.04 3.29
CA LEU A 35 -19.91 -8.68 2.73
C LEU A 35 -20.58 -8.69 1.35
N LYS A 36 -21.77 -9.31 1.25
CA LYS A 36 -22.43 -9.61 -0.03
C LYS A 36 -23.04 -8.40 -0.76
N ASP A 37 -23.31 -7.31 -0.05
CA ASP A 37 -23.86 -6.06 -0.63
C ASP A 37 -22.78 -5.02 -0.96
N ARG A 38 -22.97 -4.29 -2.06
CA ARG A 38 -22.02 -3.27 -2.59
C ARG A 38 -20.61 -3.84 -2.78
N THR A 39 -20.52 -5.08 -3.28
CA THR A 39 -19.28 -5.83 -3.44
C THR A 39 -18.23 -5.09 -4.26
N GLU A 40 -18.62 -4.46 -5.36
CA GLU A 40 -17.69 -3.69 -6.20
C GLU A 40 -17.00 -2.55 -5.43
N GLU A 41 -17.79 -1.72 -4.75
CA GLU A 41 -17.28 -0.61 -3.95
C GLU A 41 -16.38 -1.11 -2.83
N ARG A 42 -16.76 -2.19 -2.14
CA ARG A 42 -15.99 -2.78 -1.04
C ARG A 42 -14.68 -3.43 -1.52
N ILE A 43 -14.67 -4.07 -2.70
CA ILE A 43 -13.46 -4.63 -3.30
C ILE A 43 -12.48 -3.50 -3.63
N LEU A 44 -12.94 -2.45 -4.33
CA LEU A 44 -12.08 -1.33 -4.69
C LEU A 44 -11.62 -0.54 -3.46
N HIS A 45 -12.49 -0.38 -2.46
CA HIS A 45 -12.18 0.24 -1.18
C HIS A 45 -11.11 -0.51 -0.39
N SER A 46 -11.30 -1.83 -0.22
CA SER A 46 -10.34 -2.68 0.49
C SER A 46 -8.99 -2.73 -0.22
N ALA A 47 -8.98 -2.82 -1.56
CA ALA A 47 -7.77 -2.77 -2.37
C ALA A 47 -7.04 -1.43 -2.22
N THR A 48 -7.76 -0.31 -2.31
CA THR A 48 -7.19 1.04 -2.15
C THR A 48 -6.57 1.20 -0.77
N THR A 49 -7.34 0.90 0.28
CA THR A 49 -6.89 1.02 1.67
C THR A 49 -5.70 0.12 1.94
N PHE A 50 -5.73 -1.12 1.47
CA PHE A 50 -4.61 -2.06 1.60
C PHE A 50 -3.35 -1.54 0.92
N LEU A 51 -3.43 -1.06 -0.33
CA LEU A 51 -2.29 -0.51 -1.05
C LEU A 51 -1.68 0.70 -0.32
N LEU A 52 -2.50 1.59 0.24
CA LEU A 52 -2.02 2.74 1.02
C LEU A 52 -1.26 2.31 2.29
N TRP A 53 -1.71 1.27 2.99
CA TRP A 53 -0.97 0.71 4.13
C TRP A 53 0.35 0.05 3.71
N MET A 54 0.35 -0.62 2.55
CA MET A 54 1.56 -1.20 1.97
C MET A 54 2.58 -0.13 1.60
N PHE A 55 2.14 0.99 1.03
CA PHE A 55 3.00 2.14 0.76
C PHE A 55 3.58 2.77 2.04
N ALA A 56 2.76 2.95 3.08
CA ALA A 56 3.25 3.45 4.37
C ALA A 56 4.38 2.56 4.92
N THR A 57 4.21 1.24 4.82
CA THR A 57 5.20 0.26 5.25
C THR A 57 6.48 0.33 4.40
N ILE A 58 6.35 0.47 3.08
CA ILE A 58 7.52 0.64 2.20
C ILE A 58 8.28 1.93 2.55
N PHE A 59 7.58 3.04 2.73
CA PHE A 59 8.23 4.30 3.08
C PHE A 59 8.92 4.21 4.44
N TYR A 60 8.33 3.52 5.42
CA TYR A 60 9.00 3.22 6.68
C TYR A 60 10.32 2.46 6.49
N ILE A 61 10.32 1.42 5.65
CA ILE A 61 11.55 0.68 5.32
C ILE A 61 12.58 1.60 4.65
N MET A 62 12.15 2.49 3.74
CA MET A 62 13.03 3.45 3.08
C MET A 62 13.63 4.47 4.05
N ILE A 63 12.90 4.91 5.09
CA ILE A 63 13.43 5.77 6.16
C ILE A 63 14.63 5.08 6.82
N ILE A 64 14.48 3.80 7.18
CA ILE A 64 15.55 3.01 7.80
C ILE A 64 16.72 2.84 6.81
N ALA A 65 16.43 2.51 5.56
CA ALA A 65 17.44 2.22 4.54
C ALA A 65 18.26 3.46 4.15
N PHE A 66 17.63 4.63 4.08
CA PHE A 66 18.24 5.89 3.64
C PHE A 66 18.49 6.87 4.78
N PHE A 67 18.56 6.42 6.03
CA PHE A 67 18.78 7.27 7.20
C PHE A 67 20.00 8.22 7.06
N LYS A 68 21.04 7.80 6.32
CA LYS A 68 22.24 8.63 6.05
C LYS A 68 22.04 9.68 4.96
N ASN A 69 21.06 9.52 4.07
CA ASN A 69 20.78 10.45 2.98
C ASN A 69 19.56 11.31 3.33
N LYS A 70 19.81 12.52 3.87
CA LYS A 70 18.77 13.44 4.36
C LYS A 70 17.66 13.72 3.35
N LYS A 71 17.98 13.89 2.05
CA LYS A 71 16.99 14.17 1.00
C LYS A 71 16.05 12.99 0.79
N LYS A 72 16.61 11.78 0.62
CA LYS A 72 15.82 10.55 0.44
C LYS A 72 15.02 10.21 1.68
N MET A 73 15.60 10.39 2.87
CA MET A 73 14.91 10.19 4.14
C MET A 73 13.72 11.11 4.29
N LEU A 74 13.88 12.42 4.05
CA LEU A 74 12.79 13.40 4.15
C LEU A 74 11.65 13.07 3.17
N PHE A 75 11.98 12.70 1.93
CA PHE A 75 11.00 12.24 0.96
C PHE A 75 10.22 11.02 1.46
N SER A 76 10.91 10.02 2.06
CA SER A 76 10.25 8.84 2.62
C SER A 76 9.38 9.17 3.84
N VAL A 77 9.79 10.12 4.69
CA VAL A 77 8.96 10.58 5.81
C VAL A 77 7.67 11.24 5.32
N ILE A 78 7.77 12.16 4.36
CA ILE A 78 6.61 12.83 3.76
C ILE A 78 5.70 11.80 3.08
N GLY A 79 6.28 10.87 2.31
CA GLY A 79 5.53 9.80 1.66
C GLY A 79 4.77 8.92 2.65
N MET A 80 5.41 8.56 3.77
CA MET A 80 4.77 7.77 4.84
C MET A 80 3.56 8.50 5.42
N PHE A 81 3.72 9.77 5.84
CA PHE A 81 2.63 10.54 6.42
C PHE A 81 1.49 10.75 5.43
N THR A 82 1.78 11.08 4.18
CA THR A 82 0.77 11.22 3.13
C THR A 82 0.00 9.91 2.92
N SER A 83 0.71 8.78 2.88
CA SER A 83 0.10 7.46 2.70
C SER A 83 -0.82 7.09 3.87
N VAL A 84 -0.37 7.35 5.11
CA VAL A 84 -1.16 7.10 6.32
C VAL A 84 -2.38 8.03 6.37
N ALA A 85 -2.21 9.32 6.10
CA ALA A 85 -3.30 10.27 6.09
C ALA A 85 -4.37 9.88 5.06
N LEU A 86 -3.96 9.52 3.84
CA LEU A 86 -4.87 9.01 2.82
C LEU A 86 -5.53 7.70 3.25
N ALA A 87 -4.79 6.76 3.85
CA ALA A 87 -5.37 5.51 4.35
C ALA A 87 -6.47 5.77 5.38
N VAL A 88 -6.22 6.65 6.36
CA VAL A 88 -7.20 7.02 7.39
C VAL A 88 -8.42 7.71 6.77
N VAL A 89 -8.22 8.62 5.82
CA VAL A 89 -9.31 9.31 5.12
C VAL A 89 -10.14 8.33 4.30
N MET A 90 -9.51 7.36 3.63
CA MET A 90 -10.19 6.39 2.79
C MET A 90 -10.77 5.20 3.57
N THR A 91 -10.38 4.98 4.83
CA THR A 91 -10.84 3.83 5.63
C THR A 91 -12.37 3.77 5.79
N PRO A 92 -13.10 4.87 6.05
CA PRO A 92 -14.56 4.84 6.07
C PRO A 92 -15.13 4.64 4.65
N LEU A 93 -15.93 3.59 4.47
CA LEU A 93 -16.50 3.23 3.16
C LEU A 93 -17.31 4.38 2.55
N ASP A 94 -18.18 5.03 3.32
CA ASP A 94 -19.02 6.12 2.80
C ASP A 94 -18.20 7.30 2.30
N ARG A 95 -17.09 7.62 2.97
CA ARG A 95 -16.19 8.69 2.54
C ARG A 95 -15.44 8.29 1.28
N TYR A 96 -14.99 7.05 1.17
CA TYR A 96 -14.35 6.51 -0.03
C TYR A 96 -15.30 6.55 -1.23
N VAL A 97 -16.54 6.07 -1.05
CA VAL A 97 -17.57 6.09 -2.10
C VAL A 97 -17.84 7.52 -2.54
N ASN A 98 -17.98 8.46 -1.60
CA ASN A 98 -18.15 9.86 -1.97
C ASN A 98 -16.94 10.36 -2.80
N LEU A 99 -15.71 10.15 -2.33
CA LEU A 99 -14.52 10.67 -3.04
C LEU A 99 -14.25 10.00 -4.40
N CYS A 100 -14.49 8.70 -4.51
CA CYS A 100 -14.05 7.91 -5.66
C CYS A 100 -15.20 7.46 -6.59
N PHE A 101 -16.46 7.60 -6.18
CA PHE A 101 -17.66 7.22 -6.95
C PHE A 101 -18.64 8.38 -7.18
N ILE A 102 -18.26 9.64 -6.88
CA ILE A 102 -19.13 10.83 -7.02
C ILE A 102 -19.80 10.98 -8.40
N ARG A 103 -19.13 10.57 -9.49
CA ARG A 103 -19.62 10.79 -10.87
C ARG A 103 -19.52 9.57 -11.77
N SER A 104 -18.55 8.67 -11.53
CA SER A 104 -18.42 7.39 -12.22
C SER A 104 -17.50 6.44 -11.45
N HIS A 105 -17.62 5.14 -11.71
CA HIS A 105 -16.75 4.11 -11.14
C HIS A 105 -15.28 4.23 -11.63
N ILE A 106 -15.04 5.00 -12.70
CA ILE A 106 -13.74 5.12 -13.37
C ILE A 106 -12.66 5.68 -12.43
N ALA A 107 -13.00 6.63 -11.56
CA ALA A 107 -12.05 7.22 -10.64
C ALA A 107 -11.54 6.19 -9.61
N ALA A 108 -12.40 5.30 -9.12
CA ALA A 108 -12.01 4.22 -8.22
C ALA A 108 -11.11 3.19 -8.91
N TYR A 109 -11.47 2.74 -10.12
CA TYR A 109 -10.64 1.81 -10.90
C TYR A 109 -9.27 2.39 -11.22
N THR A 110 -9.21 3.64 -11.68
CA THR A 110 -7.95 4.31 -12.03
C THR A 110 -7.05 4.49 -10.80
N ALA A 111 -7.61 4.84 -9.63
CA ALA A 111 -6.86 4.94 -8.39
C ALA A 111 -6.21 3.60 -7.99
N VAL A 112 -6.97 2.50 -8.03
CA VAL A 112 -6.44 1.17 -7.68
C VAL A 112 -5.35 0.73 -8.65
N VAL A 113 -5.58 0.88 -9.97
CA VAL A 113 -4.61 0.50 -11.00
C VAL A 113 -3.32 1.31 -10.85
N LEU A 114 -3.43 2.63 -10.64
CA LEU A 114 -2.27 3.51 -10.48
C LEU A 114 -1.47 3.16 -9.21
N LEU A 115 -2.16 2.97 -8.08
CA LEU A 115 -1.52 2.56 -6.84
C LEU A 115 -0.85 1.19 -6.97
N ALA A 116 -1.48 0.22 -7.63
CA ALA A 116 -0.89 -1.10 -7.87
C ALA A 116 0.34 -1.02 -8.78
N ALA A 117 0.27 -0.25 -9.87
CA ALA A 117 1.39 -0.04 -10.79
C ALA A 117 2.60 0.59 -10.08
N VAL A 118 2.36 1.64 -9.30
CA VAL A 118 3.40 2.29 -8.49
C VAL A 118 3.95 1.31 -7.45
N TYR A 119 3.12 0.50 -6.81
CA TYR A 119 3.55 -0.48 -5.81
C TYR A 119 4.49 -1.53 -6.43
N ILE A 120 4.13 -2.08 -7.60
CA ILE A 120 4.96 -3.04 -8.34
C ILE A 120 6.27 -2.39 -8.77
N PHE A 121 6.22 -1.15 -9.27
CA PHE A 121 7.42 -0.39 -9.65
C PHE A 121 8.37 -0.21 -8.46
N VAL A 122 7.84 0.18 -7.30
CA VAL A 122 8.62 0.37 -6.08
C VAL A 122 9.20 -0.94 -5.56
N LEU A 123 8.44 -2.04 -5.59
CA LEU A 123 8.98 -3.37 -5.27
C LEU A 123 10.11 -3.78 -6.21
N ARG A 124 10.02 -3.46 -7.51
CA ARG A 124 11.07 -3.75 -8.49
C ARG A 124 12.33 -2.91 -8.24
N TRP A 125 12.18 -1.69 -7.73
CA TRP A 125 13.28 -0.82 -7.31
C TRP A 125 14.00 -1.28 -6.03
N ARG A 126 13.61 -2.41 -5.41
CA ARG A 126 14.30 -3.05 -4.27
C ARG A 126 15.68 -3.63 -4.60
N LYS A 127 16.00 -3.84 -5.89
CA LYS A 127 17.25 -4.47 -6.34
C LYS A 127 18.59 -3.86 -5.82
N PRO A 128 18.73 -2.57 -5.44
CA PRO A 128 20.01 -2.06 -4.94
C PRO A 128 20.38 -2.55 -3.51
N PHE A 129 19.53 -3.36 -2.85
CA PHE A 129 19.83 -3.92 -1.53
C PHE A 129 20.26 -5.40 -1.55
N GLU A 130 20.24 -6.04 -2.73
CA GLU A 130 20.63 -7.44 -2.92
C GLU A 130 22.06 -7.63 -3.48
N SER A 131 22.75 -6.53 -3.83
CA SER A 131 24.20 -6.49 -4.15
C SER A 131 25.05 -6.19 -2.93
#